data_AF-A0A699VJI9-F1
#
_entry.id   AF-A0A699VJI9-F1
#
_cell.length_a   1.000
_cell.length_b   1.000
_cell.length_c   1.000
_cell.angle_alpha   90.00
_cell.angle_beta   90.00
_cell.angle_gamma   90.00
#
_symmetry.space_group_name_H-M   'P 1'
#
loop_
_entity.id
_entity.type
_entity.pdbx_description
1 polymer ?
#
loop_
_entity_poly.entity_id
_entity_poly.type
_entity_poly.pdbx_seq_one_letter_code
_entity_poly.pdbx_strand_id
1 'polypeptide(L)'
;PIVSEFPDVFPDELPGIPLVREVEFSIKLILGAEPISKAPYRMAPIELKELKDQLHELLERGFIRPSVSPWGAPLRVKEQDISKTAFRTRYGHYKFSVMPFGLTNAPAVFMDLMNRVFYEFLDK
;
A
#
# COMPACT_ATOMS: atom_id res chain seq x y z
N PRO A 1 -20.27 2.83 -23.30
CA PRO A 1 -18.90 2.58 -23.81
C PRO A 1 -18.35 1.34 -23.11
N ILE A 2 -17.24 0.75 -23.58
CA ILE A 2 -16.71 -0.52 -23.03
C ILE A 2 -16.56 -0.50 -21.51
N VAL A 3 -16.14 0.62 -20.90
CA VAL A 3 -16.05 0.78 -19.43
C VAL A 3 -17.39 0.52 -18.71
N SER A 4 -18.52 0.88 -19.34
CA SER A 4 -19.88 0.66 -18.82
C SER A 4 -20.32 -0.81 -18.83
N GLU A 5 -19.57 -1.69 -19.51
CA GLU A 5 -19.86 -3.13 -19.60
C GLU A 5 -19.10 -3.94 -18.53
N PHE A 6 -18.13 -3.33 -17.84
CA PHE A 6 -17.31 -3.95 -16.78
C PHE A 6 -17.30 -3.12 -15.47
N PRO A 7 -18.47 -2.85 -14.85
CA PRO A 7 -18.57 -2.06 -13.61
C PRO A 7 -17.94 -2.73 -12.38
N ASP A 8 -17.66 -4.03 -12.46
CA ASP A 8 -16.92 -4.82 -11.47
C ASP A 8 -15.39 -4.61 -11.56
N VAL A 9 -14.88 -4.32 -12.76
CA VAL A 9 -13.47 -4.02 -13.02
C VAL A 9 -13.17 -2.52 -12.86
N PHE A 10 -14.13 -1.66 -13.21
CA PHE A 10 -14.03 -0.20 -13.15
C PHE A 10 -15.12 0.45 -12.27
N PRO A 11 -15.17 0.14 -10.96
CA PRO A 11 -16.08 0.81 -10.03
C PRO A 11 -15.63 2.25 -9.73
N ASP A 12 -16.59 3.15 -9.49
CA ASP A 12 -16.32 4.56 -9.16
C ASP A 12 -15.53 4.73 -7.83
N GLU A 13 -15.67 3.78 -6.90
CA GLU A 13 -14.86 3.67 -5.69
C GLU A 13 -14.14 2.31 -5.61
N LEU A 14 -12.88 2.32 -5.17
CA LEU A 14 -12.09 1.09 -5.02
C LEU A 14 -12.65 0.20 -3.89
N PRO A 15 -12.88 -1.11 -4.13
CA PRO A 15 -13.48 -2.02 -3.15
C PRO A 15 -12.49 -2.45 -2.04
N GLY A 16 -12.10 -1.49 -1.19
CA GLY A 16 -11.35 -1.70 0.04
C GLY A 16 -10.12 -2.59 -0.12
N ILE A 17 -9.96 -3.56 0.78
CA ILE A 17 -8.87 -4.53 0.71
C ILE A 17 -9.12 -5.48 -0.48
N PRO A 18 -8.24 -5.53 -1.50
CA PRO A 18 -8.42 -6.38 -2.67
C PRO A 18 -8.38 -7.86 -2.29
N LEU A 19 -8.84 -8.73 -3.20
CA LEU A 19 -8.76 -10.18 -3.03
C LEU A 19 -7.31 -10.65 -2.80
N VAL A 20 -7.15 -11.82 -2.17
CA VAL A 20 -5.85 -12.50 -2.11
C VAL A 20 -5.50 -12.94 -3.54
N ARG A 21 -4.26 -12.67 -3.96
CA ARG A 21 -3.70 -13.08 -5.26
C ARG A 21 -2.36 -13.78 -5.01
N GLU A 22 -1.94 -14.63 -5.93
CA GLU A 22 -0.72 -15.45 -5.81
C GLU A 22 0.57 -14.63 -5.69
N VAL A 23 0.57 -13.38 -6.19
CA VAL A 23 1.72 -12.47 -6.13
C VAL A 23 1.63 -11.60 -4.87
N GLU A 24 2.26 -12.07 -3.79
CA GLU A 24 2.46 -11.27 -2.57
C GLU A 24 3.73 -10.42 -2.66
N PHE A 25 3.64 -9.11 -2.38
CA PHE A 25 4.82 -8.24 -2.35
C PHE A 25 5.74 -8.56 -1.17
N SER A 26 7.05 -8.61 -1.42
CA SER A 26 8.09 -8.82 -0.40
C SER A 26 9.14 -7.71 -0.42
N ILE A 27 9.47 -7.19 0.76
CA ILE A 27 10.49 -6.16 0.97
C ILE A 27 11.79 -6.86 1.35
N LYS A 28 12.51 -7.31 0.31
CA LYS A 28 13.90 -7.79 0.44
C LYS A 28 14.80 -6.63 0.87
N LEU A 29 15.28 -6.69 2.10
CA LEU A 29 16.27 -5.76 2.64
C LEU A 29 17.68 -6.23 2.27
N ILE A 30 18.62 -5.28 2.19
CA ILE A 30 20.05 -5.60 2.11
C ILE A 30 20.50 -6.18 3.46
N LEU A 31 21.40 -7.16 3.45
CA LEU A 31 21.96 -7.75 4.66
C LEU A 31 22.62 -6.65 5.52
N GLY A 32 22.15 -6.49 6.77
CA GLY A 32 22.62 -5.44 7.69
C GLY A 32 21.86 -4.10 7.63
N ALA A 33 20.75 -4.00 6.88
CA ALA A 33 19.92 -2.78 6.88
C ALA A 33 19.15 -2.61 8.20
N GLU A 34 19.46 -1.55 8.96
CA GLU A 34 18.77 -1.21 10.21
C GLU A 34 17.43 -0.47 10.01
N PRO A 35 16.49 -0.53 10.98
CA PRO A 35 15.19 0.13 10.86
C PRO A 35 15.25 1.66 10.90
N ILE A 36 14.78 2.31 9.83
CA ILE A 36 14.85 3.78 9.67
C ILE A 36 13.60 4.48 10.22
N SER A 37 13.59 4.75 11.53
CA SER A 37 12.54 5.57 12.16
C SER A 37 12.90 7.06 12.13
N LYS A 38 12.27 7.84 11.26
CA LYS A 38 12.41 9.31 11.21
C LYS A 38 11.27 10.01 11.96
N ALA A 39 11.56 11.15 12.57
CA ALA A 39 10.55 12.00 13.20
C ALA A 39 9.64 12.66 12.12
N PRO A 40 8.33 12.86 12.38
CA PRO A 40 7.45 13.55 11.45
C PRO A 40 7.90 14.99 11.21
N TYR A 41 7.87 15.43 9.95
CA TYR A 41 8.23 16.80 9.58
C TYR A 41 7.31 17.86 10.20
N ARG A 42 7.79 19.12 10.22
CA ARG A 42 6.94 20.26 10.56
C ARG A 42 5.97 20.52 9.41
N MET A 43 4.70 20.64 9.76
CA MET A 43 3.56 20.89 8.87
C MET A 43 2.68 21.97 9.51
N ALA A 44 2.03 22.76 8.67
CA ALA A 44 1.09 23.82 9.03
C ALA A 44 -0.25 23.25 9.52
N PRO A 45 -1.08 24.04 10.24
CA PRO A 45 -2.38 23.56 10.76
C PRO A 45 -3.33 23.01 9.69
N ILE A 46 -3.30 23.57 8.47
CA ILE A 46 -4.14 23.11 7.35
C ILE A 46 -3.69 21.75 6.79
N GLU A 47 -2.38 21.55 6.62
CA GLU A 47 -1.78 20.27 6.21
C GLU A 47 -2.03 19.18 7.26
N LEU A 48 -2.04 19.54 8.55
CA LEU A 48 -2.36 18.62 9.64
C LEU A 48 -3.83 18.21 9.66
N LYS A 49 -4.76 19.11 9.29
CA LYS A 49 -6.17 18.76 9.09
C LYS A 49 -6.31 17.77 7.93
N GLU A 50 -5.75 18.12 6.78
CA GLU A 50 -5.78 17.29 5.57
C GLU A 50 -5.20 15.89 5.83
N LEU A 51 -4.01 15.81 6.47
CA LEU A 51 -3.40 14.54 6.88
C LEU A 51 -4.29 13.73 7.84
N LYS A 52 -5.03 14.38 8.75
CA LYS A 52 -5.93 13.69 9.67
C LYS A 52 -7.15 13.11 8.93
N ASP A 53 -7.70 13.86 7.99
CA ASP A 53 -8.88 13.47 7.24
C ASP A 53 -8.55 12.33 6.25
N GLN A 54 -7.40 12.41 5.57
CA GLN A 54 -6.84 11.30 4.77
C GLN A 54 -6.53 10.05 5.62
N LEU A 55 -6.00 10.20 6.84
CA LEU A 55 -5.81 9.07 7.76
C LEU A 55 -7.13 8.38 8.15
N HIS A 56 -8.24 9.13 8.21
CA HIS A 56 -9.56 8.56 8.49
C HIS A 56 -10.04 7.69 7.33
N GLU A 57 -9.99 8.22 6.11
CA GLU A 57 -10.36 7.50 4.89
C GLU A 57 -9.53 6.21 4.71
N LEU A 58 -8.21 6.28 4.92
CA LEU A 58 -7.32 5.11 4.86
C LEU A 58 -7.61 4.06 5.96
N LEU A 59 -8.14 4.46 7.11
CA LEU A 59 -8.57 3.54 8.17
C LEU A 59 -9.90 2.88 7.83
N GLU A 60 -10.91 3.64 7.38
CA GLU A 60 -12.23 3.12 7.03
C GLU A 60 -12.21 2.20 5.81
N ARG A 61 -11.40 2.52 4.79
CA ARG A 61 -11.14 1.61 3.65
C ARG A 61 -10.28 0.38 4.02
N GLY A 62 -9.85 0.26 5.29
CA GLY A 62 -9.03 -0.84 5.79
C GLY A 62 -7.60 -0.86 5.24
N PHE A 63 -7.17 0.21 4.57
CA PHE A 63 -5.87 0.30 3.90
C PHE A 63 -4.71 0.40 4.89
N ILE A 64 -4.91 1.07 6.03
CA ILE A 64 -3.96 1.13 7.15
C ILE A 64 -4.57 0.57 8.44
N ARG A 65 -3.70 0.15 9.37
CA ARG A 65 -4.06 -0.28 10.72
C ARG A 65 -3.07 0.31 11.73
N PRO A 66 -3.43 0.52 13.01
CA PRO A 66 -2.47 0.90 14.05
C PRO A 66 -1.27 -0.06 14.12
N SER A 67 -0.10 0.47 14.46
CA SER A 67 1.17 -0.27 14.45
C SER A 67 2.09 0.14 15.60
N VAL A 68 3.06 -0.71 15.90
CA VAL A 68 4.20 -0.44 16.80
C VAL A 68 5.54 -0.67 16.09
N SER A 69 5.55 -0.73 14.76
CA SER A 69 6.73 -1.05 13.93
C SER A 69 7.41 0.20 13.31
N PRO A 70 8.69 0.12 12.89
CA PRO A 70 9.55 1.32 12.73
C PRO A 70 9.75 1.95 11.32
N TRP A 71 9.18 1.44 10.21
CA TRP A 71 9.42 1.94 8.82
C TRP A 71 8.33 1.49 7.82
N GLY A 72 7.95 2.29 6.78
CA GLY A 72 6.76 2.00 5.95
C GLY A 72 6.55 2.62 4.54
N ALA A 73 5.54 2.11 3.79
CA ALA A 73 5.26 2.37 2.34
C ALA A 73 3.85 1.87 1.84
N PRO A 74 3.34 2.16 0.57
CA PRO A 74 1.94 1.77 0.17
C PRO A 74 1.42 1.11 -1.27
N LEU A 75 1.15 -0.12 -1.93
CA LEU A 75 1.08 -1.68 -2.24
C LEU A 75 1.14 -3.02 -1.31
N ARG A 76 0.17 -4.00 -1.41
CA ARG A 76 -0.06 -5.21 -0.54
C ARG A 76 1.10 -6.20 -0.23
N VAL A 77 1.40 -6.41 1.07
CA VAL A 77 2.62 -7.11 1.56
C VAL A 77 2.38 -8.41 2.35
N LYS A 78 3.33 -9.36 2.24
CA LYS A 78 3.44 -10.58 3.08
C LYS A 78 3.42 -10.26 4.58
N GLU A 79 2.71 -11.04 5.39
CA GLU A 79 2.53 -10.82 6.85
C GLU A 79 3.82 -10.44 7.61
N GLN A 80 4.92 -11.15 7.31
CA GLN A 80 6.27 -10.93 7.89
C GLN A 80 6.82 -9.53 7.59
N ASP A 81 6.58 -9.05 6.37
CA ASP A 81 7.07 -7.78 5.82
C ASP A 81 6.09 -6.61 6.09
N ILE A 82 4.88 -6.83 6.61
CA ILE A 82 3.98 -5.74 7.07
C ILE A 82 4.63 -4.92 8.21
N SER A 83 5.59 -5.50 8.94
CA SER A 83 6.46 -4.77 9.87
C SER A 83 7.26 -3.64 9.19
N LYS A 84 7.56 -3.80 7.89
CA LYS A 84 8.27 -2.86 7.02
C LYS A 84 7.33 -1.91 6.26
N THR A 85 6.04 -1.84 6.65
CA THR A 85 5.01 -0.93 6.08
C THR A 85 4.49 0.12 7.09
N ALA A 86 5.10 0.22 8.27
CA ALA A 86 4.72 1.09 9.39
C ALA A 86 5.32 2.51 9.35
N PHE A 87 4.50 3.53 9.12
CA PHE A 87 4.88 4.95 9.14
C PHE A 87 4.43 5.65 10.43
N ARG A 88 5.05 6.79 10.74
CA ARG A 88 4.78 7.62 11.92
C ARG A 88 4.17 8.97 11.51
N THR A 89 3.07 9.35 12.14
CA THR A 89 2.46 10.69 12.01
C THR A 89 2.42 11.39 13.37
N ARG A 90 1.76 12.56 13.46
CA ARG A 90 1.48 13.20 14.76
C ARG A 90 0.32 12.55 15.52
N TYR A 91 -0.51 11.76 14.83
CA TYR A 91 -1.72 11.14 15.39
C TYR A 91 -1.49 9.69 15.83
N GLY A 92 -0.41 9.05 15.37
CA GLY A 92 -0.05 7.69 15.79
C GLY A 92 1.04 7.06 14.91
N HIS A 93 1.21 5.75 15.10
CA HIS A 93 1.98 4.88 14.21
C HIS A 93 1.00 3.95 13.49
N TYR A 94 1.12 3.83 12.17
CA TYR A 94 0.18 3.11 11.32
C TYR A 94 0.95 2.25 10.32
N LYS A 95 0.50 1.02 10.07
CA LYS A 95 1.04 0.13 9.04
C LYS A 95 0.04 -0.05 7.93
N PHE A 96 0.49 0.05 6.68
CA PHE A 96 -0.34 -0.27 5.54
C PHE A 96 -0.55 -1.80 5.47
N SER A 97 -1.82 -2.22 5.29
CA SER A 97 -2.26 -3.63 5.32
C SER A 97 -2.62 -4.16 3.95
N VAL A 98 -3.02 -3.27 3.04
CA VAL A 98 -2.46 -3.34 1.70
C VAL A 98 -1.00 -2.87 1.79
N MET A 99 -0.85 -1.59 1.53
CA MET A 99 0.10 -0.89 0.68
C MET A 99 1.68 -1.04 1.13
N PRO A 100 2.98 -0.94 0.51
CA PRO A 100 3.95 -0.67 -0.69
C PRO A 100 3.98 0.02 -2.12
N PHE A 101 3.94 1.36 -2.26
CA PHE A 101 4.30 2.19 -3.43
C PHE A 101 5.32 3.24 -2.97
N GLY A 102 5.83 4.10 -3.86
CA GLY A 102 7.06 4.86 -3.60
C GLY A 102 8.29 3.97 -3.36
N LEU A 103 8.11 2.64 -3.31
CA LEU A 103 9.14 1.63 -3.30
C LEU A 103 9.56 1.31 -4.73
N THR A 104 10.86 1.20 -4.90
CA THR A 104 11.57 0.90 -6.15
C THR A 104 11.01 -0.32 -6.89
N ASN A 105 10.59 -1.35 -6.16
CA ASN A 105 10.16 -2.63 -6.74
C ASN A 105 8.66 -2.70 -7.06
N ALA A 106 7.86 -1.70 -6.66
CA ALA A 106 6.41 -1.76 -6.79
C ALA A 106 5.90 -1.85 -8.25
N PRO A 107 6.46 -1.10 -9.22
CA PRO A 107 6.09 -1.27 -10.63
C PRO A 107 6.43 -2.66 -11.17
N ALA A 108 7.59 -3.23 -10.78
CA ALA A 108 8.03 -4.53 -11.25
C ALA A 108 7.11 -5.67 -10.79
N VAL A 109 6.68 -5.65 -9.51
CA VAL A 109 5.74 -6.67 -8.98
C VAL A 109 4.32 -6.46 -9.51
N PHE A 110 3.92 -5.21 -9.81
CA PHE A 110 2.66 -4.97 -10.51
C PHE A 110 2.69 -5.52 -11.95
N MET A 111 3.80 -5.35 -12.69
CA MET A 111 3.96 -5.92 -14.03
C MET A 111 3.99 -7.46 -14.01
N ASP A 112 4.67 -8.09 -13.05
CA ASP A 112 4.62 -9.55 -12.85
C ASP A 112 3.18 -10.04 -12.61
N LEU A 113 2.44 -9.37 -11.71
CA LEU A 113 1.03 -9.67 -11.46
C LEU A 113 0.15 -9.51 -12.73
N MET A 114 0.34 -8.44 -13.50
CA MET A 114 -0.42 -8.21 -14.73
C MET A 114 -0.08 -9.28 -15.79
N ASN A 115 1.20 -9.59 -16.00
CA ASN A 115 1.63 -10.59 -16.98
C ASN A 115 1.10 -11.99 -16.64
N ARG A 116 0.96 -12.34 -15.35
CA ARG A 116 0.31 -13.61 -14.94
C ARG A 116 -1.20 -13.59 -15.15
N VAL A 117 -1.89 -12.52 -14.76
CA VAL A 117 -3.35 -12.40 -14.91
C VAL A 117 -3.78 -12.41 -16.38
N PHE A 118 -2.97 -11.80 -17.26
CA PHE A 118 -3.23 -11.76 -18.70
C PHE A 118 -2.44 -12.82 -19.49
N TYR A 119 -1.82 -13.80 -18.85
CA TYR A 119 -0.93 -14.77 -19.51
C TYR A 119 -1.61 -15.49 -20.70
N GLU A 120 -2.84 -15.97 -20.50
CA GLU A 120 -3.65 -16.64 -21.52
C GLU A 120 -4.10 -15.73 -22.68
N PHE A 121 -3.80 -14.43 -22.62
CA PHE A 121 -4.19 -13.40 -23.58
C PHE A 121 -2.98 -12.69 -24.22
N LEU A 122 -1.76 -12.89 -23.70
CA LEU A 122 -0.54 -12.22 -24.17
C LEU A 122 0.23 -13.04 -25.22
N ASP A 123 0.31 -14.37 -25.05
CA ASP A 123 1.03 -15.27 -25.96
C ASP A 123 0.09 -15.87 -27.04
N LYS A 124 -0.59 -15.03 -27.83
CA LYS A 124 -1.52 -15.41 -28.91
C LYS A 124 -1.28 -14.65 -30.22
#